data_AF-B1ZGR0-F1
#
_entry.id   AF-B1ZGR0-F1
#
_cell.length_a   1.000
_cell.length_b   1.000
_cell.length_c   1.000
_cell.angle_alpha   90.00
_cell.angle_beta   90.00
_cell.angle_gamma   90.00
#
_symmetry.space_group_name_H-M   'P 1'
#
loop_
_entity.id
_entity.type
_entity.pdbx_description
1 polymer ?
#
loop_
_entity_poly.entity_id
_entity_poly.type
_entity_poly.pdbx_seq_one_letter_code
_entity_poly.pdbx_strand_id
1 'polypeptide(L)'
;MFLPVSEKVSTIKARPSRVAAGALLVFAGLTVVPTTPARAQNFFEELFGIGRAARPPQPPRNVPVQPPPQQPVDPAAPAPGDGAETRPSVPAPPRQPVVLRVPAEDNVAGQELLLNGLNGSLKIERNGSAYTALMSLPGTKISQPTESCTVKLNGGKPVSLSAEGRAQGVSRFSASSAECPLRLEILDGSVLATPLGSGPACTFTAADCETTPSGLWGPGAASLIPQAGEFDTARGVADKAVRDNYKIMTQRSRGSDVRPIVQEQAAFSSDREQACRTYAREGAHGYCHLRFTEARAIALATRLGANTATPTASNTAPRPRRSRAPVEGMNPDAPGAEPFADQ
;
A
#
# COMPACT_ATOMS: atom_id res chain seq x y z
N MET A 1 -9.35 -32.62 73.80
CA MET A 1 -10.26 -31.92 72.87
C MET A 1 -10.23 -32.63 71.52
N PHE A 2 -11.35 -32.61 70.84
CA PHE A 2 -11.90 -33.68 70.00
C PHE A 2 -11.16 -34.04 68.69
N LEU A 3 -11.50 -35.24 68.24
CA LEU A 3 -10.97 -36.14 67.21
C LEU A 3 -11.01 -35.64 65.73
N PRO A 4 -10.32 -36.36 64.81
CA PRO A 4 -10.18 -36.04 63.38
C PRO A 4 -11.25 -36.72 62.51
N VAL A 5 -11.41 -36.26 61.25
CA VAL A 5 -12.09 -37.01 60.18
C VAL A 5 -11.21 -37.08 58.95
N SER A 6 -11.07 -38.32 58.46
CA SER A 6 -10.28 -38.80 57.34
C SER A 6 -11.25 -39.29 56.27
N GLU A 7 -11.07 -38.93 55.01
CA GLU A 7 -11.62 -39.71 53.89
C GLU A 7 -10.63 -39.79 52.72
N LYS A 8 -10.26 -41.04 52.40
CA LYS A 8 -9.47 -41.48 51.25
C LYS A 8 -10.42 -41.72 50.09
N VAL A 9 -10.10 -41.33 48.84
CA VAL A 9 -10.53 -42.11 47.66
C VAL A 9 -9.51 -42.02 46.50
N SER A 10 -8.95 -43.20 46.23
CA SER A 10 -8.54 -43.82 44.95
C SER A 10 -7.70 -43.06 43.90
N THR A 11 -6.41 -43.40 43.94
CA THR A 11 -5.52 -43.50 42.77
C THR A 11 -5.98 -44.63 41.84
N ILE A 12 -6.47 -44.28 40.63
CA ILE A 12 -6.72 -45.25 39.56
C ILE A 12 -5.40 -45.53 38.85
N LYS A 13 -4.94 -46.77 39.00
CA LYS A 13 -3.77 -47.36 38.37
C LYS A 13 -4.17 -47.89 36.98
N ALA A 14 -3.86 -47.14 35.93
CA ALA A 14 -4.02 -47.64 34.56
C ALA A 14 -2.93 -48.69 34.26
N ARG A 15 -3.37 -49.90 33.88
CA ARG A 15 -2.50 -51.01 33.45
C ARG A 15 -1.87 -50.72 32.08
N PRO A 16 -0.67 -51.26 31.80
CA PRO A 16 -0.02 -51.14 30.51
C PRO A 16 -0.65 -52.13 29.52
N SER A 17 -1.11 -51.65 28.37
CA SER A 17 -1.48 -52.53 27.27
C SER A 17 -0.23 -52.86 26.45
N ARG A 18 0.09 -54.15 26.41
CA ARG A 18 1.18 -54.74 25.64
C ARG A 18 0.77 -54.87 24.17
N VAL A 19 1.71 -54.50 23.30
CA VAL A 19 2.13 -55.22 22.08
C VAL A 19 1.05 -55.55 21.04
N ALA A 20 1.20 -54.91 19.87
CA ALA A 20 1.12 -55.61 18.59
C ALA A 20 2.15 -55.01 17.63
N ALA A 21 3.28 -55.70 17.51
CA ALA A 21 4.25 -55.54 16.44
C ALA A 21 3.75 -56.30 15.20
N GLY A 22 4.15 -55.82 14.02
CA GLY A 22 3.97 -56.48 12.72
C GLY A 22 3.14 -55.59 11.78
N ALA A 23 3.55 -55.27 10.55
CA ALA A 23 4.55 -55.89 9.70
C ALA A 23 5.16 -54.87 8.73
N LEU A 24 6.44 -55.09 8.43
CA LEU A 24 7.09 -54.68 7.19
C LEU A 24 6.22 -55.08 5.98
N LEU A 25 6.02 -54.16 5.04
CA LEU A 25 5.94 -54.51 3.63
C LEU A 25 6.81 -53.55 2.82
N VAL A 26 7.94 -54.12 2.40
CA VAL A 26 8.83 -53.64 1.36
C VAL A 26 8.09 -53.71 0.02
N PHE A 27 7.93 -52.58 -0.66
CA PHE A 27 7.79 -52.57 -2.11
C PHE A 27 8.90 -51.71 -2.70
N ALA A 28 10.04 -52.36 -2.94
CA ALA A 28 10.98 -51.94 -3.96
C ALA A 28 10.42 -52.39 -5.31
N GLY A 29 10.09 -51.43 -6.16
CA GLY A 29 9.64 -51.66 -7.53
C GLY A 29 10.04 -50.48 -8.39
N LEU A 30 11.25 -50.56 -8.93
CA LEU A 30 11.79 -49.66 -9.94
C LEU A 30 10.83 -49.51 -11.12
N THR A 31 10.43 -48.27 -11.43
CA THR A 31 10.15 -47.89 -12.81
C THR A 31 10.92 -46.63 -13.15
N VAL A 32 11.76 -46.82 -14.16
CA VAL A 32 12.68 -45.89 -14.81
C VAL A 32 11.99 -44.59 -15.20
N VAL A 33 12.66 -43.49 -14.87
CA VAL A 33 12.39 -42.14 -15.37
C VAL A 33 12.84 -42.06 -16.83
N PRO A 34 11.99 -41.62 -17.77
CA PRO A 34 12.47 -40.81 -18.88
C PRO A 34 12.34 -39.34 -18.49
N THR A 35 13.49 -38.72 -18.21
CA THR A 35 13.63 -37.27 -18.17
C THR A 35 13.51 -36.78 -19.60
N THR A 36 12.31 -36.40 -20.02
CA THR A 36 12.13 -35.54 -21.19
C THR A 36 12.08 -34.09 -20.72
N PRO A 37 13.15 -33.31 -20.92
CA PRO A 37 13.01 -31.86 -20.87
C PRO A 37 12.30 -31.38 -22.16
N ALA A 38 11.56 -30.30 -22.02
CA ALA A 38 11.15 -29.41 -23.11
C ALA A 38 10.14 -29.94 -24.17
N ARG A 39 8.85 -29.74 -23.90
CA ARG A 39 7.82 -29.49 -24.95
C ARG A 39 6.80 -28.40 -24.61
N ALA A 40 6.96 -27.69 -23.49
CA ALA A 40 6.07 -26.57 -23.12
C ALA A 40 6.63 -25.18 -23.48
N GLN A 41 7.80 -25.09 -24.13
CA GLN A 41 8.36 -23.80 -24.57
C GLN A 41 7.81 -23.31 -25.92
N ASN A 42 7.16 -24.18 -26.71
CA ASN A 42 6.73 -23.82 -28.06
C ASN A 42 5.25 -23.42 -28.17
N PHE A 43 4.43 -23.61 -27.13
CA PHE A 43 3.00 -23.29 -27.20
C PHE A 43 2.71 -21.82 -26.86
N PHE A 44 3.52 -21.19 -26.01
CA PHE A 44 3.39 -19.76 -25.71
C PHE A 44 3.99 -18.85 -26.80
N GLU A 45 4.90 -19.34 -27.64
CA GLU A 45 5.44 -18.58 -28.78
C GLU A 45 4.46 -18.49 -29.96
N GLU A 46 3.55 -19.46 -30.10
CA GLU A 46 2.55 -19.50 -31.18
C GLU A 46 1.31 -18.65 -30.86
N LEU A 47 0.96 -18.47 -29.57
CA LEU A 47 -0.19 -17.64 -29.15
C LEU A 47 0.09 -16.13 -29.17
N PHE A 48 1.36 -15.70 -29.11
CA PHE A 48 1.75 -14.29 -29.10
C PHE A 48 2.56 -13.83 -30.32
N GLY A 49 2.75 -14.70 -31.32
CA GLY A 49 3.33 -14.28 -32.61
C GLY A 49 4.74 -13.69 -32.53
N ILE A 50 5.55 -14.11 -31.55
CA ILE A 50 6.94 -13.64 -31.39
C ILE A 50 7.93 -14.69 -31.92
N GLY A 51 7.58 -15.33 -33.04
CA GLY A 51 8.44 -16.27 -33.75
C GLY A 51 9.08 -15.61 -34.96
N ARG A 52 10.38 -15.28 -34.84
CA ARG A 52 11.28 -14.60 -35.80
C ARG A 52 11.28 -13.08 -35.72
N ALA A 53 12.41 -12.55 -35.26
CA ALA A 53 12.86 -11.20 -35.58
C ALA A 53 12.82 -11.01 -37.11
N ALA A 54 11.79 -10.30 -37.58
CA ALA A 54 11.80 -9.71 -38.91
C ALA A 54 12.95 -8.71 -38.95
N ARG A 55 14.01 -9.06 -39.67
CA ARG A 55 15.05 -8.11 -40.05
C ARG A 55 14.35 -6.93 -40.76
N PRO A 56 14.58 -5.67 -40.36
CA PRO A 56 13.94 -4.55 -41.04
C PRO A 56 14.32 -4.59 -42.53
N PRO A 57 13.36 -4.36 -43.45
CA PRO A 57 13.64 -4.39 -44.88
C PRO A 57 14.71 -3.34 -45.19
N GLN A 58 15.77 -3.77 -45.87
CA GLN A 58 16.74 -2.82 -46.40
C GLN A 58 16.04 -1.94 -47.45
N PRO A 59 16.17 -0.61 -47.39
CA PRO A 59 15.63 0.25 -48.42
C PRO A 59 16.30 -0.07 -49.77
N PRO A 60 15.55 0.00 -50.89
CA PRO A 60 16.08 -0.31 -52.20
C PRO A 60 17.27 0.59 -52.53
N ARG A 61 18.37 -0.07 -52.88
CA ARG A 61 19.60 0.53 -53.38
C ARG A 61 19.31 1.04 -54.78
N ASN A 62 18.91 2.32 -54.87
CA ASN A 62 19.09 3.25 -56.00
C ASN A 62 18.14 4.44 -55.82
N VAL A 63 18.57 5.44 -55.06
CA VAL A 63 18.02 6.80 -55.16
C VAL A 63 19.22 7.76 -55.17
N PRO A 64 19.37 8.62 -56.20
CA PRO A 64 20.44 9.61 -56.22
C PRO A 64 20.34 10.52 -55.00
N VAL A 65 21.44 10.64 -54.26
CA VAL A 65 21.58 11.60 -53.16
C VAL A 65 21.55 13.01 -53.76
N GLN A 66 20.46 13.74 -53.54
CA GLN A 66 20.45 15.18 -53.78
C GLN A 66 21.22 15.88 -52.65
N PRO A 67 22.13 16.82 -52.96
CA PRO A 67 22.75 17.66 -51.94
C PRO A 67 21.70 18.59 -51.29
N PRO A 68 21.85 18.92 -50.00
CA PRO A 68 20.91 19.81 -49.31
C PRO A 68 20.95 21.24 -49.91
N PRO A 69 19.81 21.97 -49.92
CA PRO A 69 19.75 23.33 -50.42
C PRO A 69 20.57 24.27 -49.52
N GLN A 70 21.40 25.12 -50.15
CA GLN A 70 22.12 26.20 -49.51
C GLN A 70 21.14 27.25 -48.98
N GLN A 71 21.21 27.54 -47.68
CA GLN A 71 20.49 28.68 -47.10
C GLN A 71 21.24 29.99 -47.40
N PRO A 72 20.54 31.11 -47.66
CA PRO A 72 21.15 32.40 -47.91
C PRO A 72 21.93 32.92 -46.69
N VAL A 73 23.07 33.52 -46.97
CA VAL A 73 23.98 34.16 -46.03
C VAL A 73 23.48 35.60 -45.79
N ASP A 74 23.34 36.00 -44.53
CA ASP A 74 23.31 37.41 -44.10
C ASP A 74 24.07 37.55 -42.77
N PRO A 75 24.64 38.73 -42.46
CA PRO A 75 26.01 38.80 -41.95
C PRO A 75 26.15 39.11 -40.45
N ALA A 76 27.26 38.61 -39.91
CA ALA A 76 28.03 39.08 -38.76
C ALA A 76 27.39 39.00 -37.35
N ALA A 77 27.85 38.03 -36.57
CA ALA A 77 27.95 38.11 -35.11
C ALA A 77 29.38 37.69 -34.68
N PRO A 78 29.98 38.35 -33.68
CA PRO A 78 31.42 38.34 -33.45
C PRO A 78 31.93 37.03 -32.83
N ALA A 79 33.25 36.82 -32.97
CA ALA A 79 34.06 35.69 -32.53
C ALA A 79 33.89 35.33 -31.04
N PRO A 80 34.20 34.07 -30.66
CA PRO A 80 34.00 33.56 -29.31
C PRO A 80 35.00 34.19 -28.33
N GLY A 81 34.47 34.81 -27.28
CA GLY A 81 35.26 35.20 -26.12
C GLY A 81 35.66 33.97 -25.32
N ASP A 82 36.97 33.73 -25.24
CA ASP A 82 37.60 32.90 -24.22
C ASP A 82 37.18 33.39 -22.82
N GLY A 83 36.82 32.45 -21.94
CA GLY A 83 36.62 32.75 -20.51
C GLY A 83 35.24 32.41 -19.95
N ALA A 84 34.67 31.24 -20.27
CA ALA A 84 33.69 30.63 -19.38
C ALA A 84 34.44 29.88 -18.27
N GLU A 85 34.87 30.63 -17.26
CA GLU A 85 35.44 30.09 -16.03
C GLU A 85 34.50 29.03 -15.47
N THR A 86 34.98 27.79 -15.43
CA THR A 86 34.21 26.64 -14.94
C THR A 86 34.08 26.80 -13.44
N ARG A 87 33.03 27.51 -13.01
CA ARG A 87 32.74 27.71 -11.59
C ARG A 87 32.68 26.32 -10.93
N PRO A 88 33.47 26.06 -9.88
CA PRO A 88 33.45 24.78 -9.19
C PRO A 88 32.01 24.47 -8.76
N SER A 89 31.43 23.41 -9.32
CA SER A 89 30.11 22.95 -8.92
C SER A 89 30.24 22.38 -7.51
N VAL A 90 29.85 23.17 -6.51
CA VAL A 90 29.70 22.67 -5.14
C VAL A 90 28.73 21.48 -5.20
N PRO A 91 29.11 20.30 -4.68
CA PRO A 91 28.23 19.13 -4.69
C PRO A 91 26.88 19.49 -4.08
N ALA A 92 25.79 19.18 -4.78
CA ALA A 92 24.46 19.42 -4.26
C ALA A 92 24.28 18.74 -2.89
N PRO A 93 23.67 19.42 -1.90
CA PRO A 93 23.50 18.84 -0.58
C PRO A 93 22.69 17.54 -0.65
N PRO A 94 22.98 16.56 0.24
CA PRO A 94 22.31 15.27 0.23
C PRO A 94 20.79 15.46 0.37
N ARG A 95 20.04 14.81 -0.51
CA ARG A 95 18.57 14.88 -0.49
C ARG A 95 18.04 14.31 0.82
N GLN A 96 17.22 15.11 1.48
CA GLN A 96 16.55 14.73 2.73
C GLN A 96 15.27 13.92 2.43
N PRO A 97 14.93 12.91 3.24
CA PRO A 97 13.69 12.17 3.10
C PRO A 97 12.46 13.07 3.21
N VAL A 98 11.42 12.73 2.46
CA VAL A 98 10.10 13.38 2.53
C VAL A 98 9.27 12.66 3.59
N VAL A 99 8.87 13.37 4.64
CA VAL A 99 8.14 12.84 5.81
C VAL A 99 6.72 13.37 5.77
N LEU A 100 5.74 12.46 5.69
CA LEU A 100 4.33 12.80 5.91
C LEU A 100 3.99 12.78 7.39
N ARG A 101 2.83 13.34 7.75
CA ARG A 101 2.30 13.28 9.11
C ARG A 101 2.06 11.82 9.52
N VAL A 102 2.63 11.41 10.65
CA VAL A 102 2.33 10.11 11.26
C VAL A 102 0.93 10.17 11.89
N PRO A 103 0.03 9.22 11.56
CA PRO A 103 -1.28 9.12 12.19
C PRO A 103 -1.16 8.90 13.70
N ALA A 104 -2.00 9.58 14.48
CA ALA A 104 -2.13 9.35 15.91
C ALA A 104 -3.15 8.24 16.17
N GLU A 105 -2.92 7.43 17.20
CA GLU A 105 -3.85 6.36 17.61
C GLU A 105 -5.23 6.90 17.99
N ASP A 106 -5.26 8.10 18.56
CA ASP A 106 -6.51 8.74 18.97
C ASP A 106 -7.40 9.13 17.77
N ASN A 107 -6.87 9.14 16.52
CA ASN A 107 -7.67 9.40 15.31
C ASN A 107 -8.67 8.27 15.00
N VAL A 108 -8.46 7.07 15.53
CA VAL A 108 -9.36 5.92 15.33
C VAL A 108 -10.06 5.48 16.63
N ALA A 109 -9.56 5.92 17.78
CA ALA A 109 -10.15 5.58 19.07
C ALA A 109 -11.57 6.15 19.20
N GLY A 110 -12.51 5.30 19.63
CA GLY A 110 -13.92 5.65 19.80
C GLY A 110 -14.74 5.66 18.50
N GLN A 111 -14.10 5.54 17.34
CA GLN A 111 -14.78 5.45 16.05
C GLN A 111 -15.24 4.02 15.77
N GLU A 112 -16.39 3.88 15.12
CA GLU A 112 -16.80 2.61 14.51
C GLU A 112 -16.31 2.58 13.06
N LEU A 113 -15.44 1.62 12.77
CA LEU A 113 -14.83 1.44 11.46
C LEU A 113 -15.44 0.21 10.77
N LEU A 114 -15.74 0.33 9.49
CA LEU A 114 -16.33 -0.74 8.67
C LEU A 114 -15.24 -1.38 7.81
N LEU A 115 -15.25 -2.71 7.68
CA LEU A 115 -14.35 -3.41 6.78
C LEU A 115 -14.65 -2.98 5.35
N ASN A 116 -13.63 -2.40 4.71
CA ASN A 116 -13.68 -1.91 3.33
C ASN A 116 -14.85 -0.93 3.10
N GLY A 117 -15.22 -0.17 4.14
CA GLY A 117 -16.27 0.85 4.07
C GLY A 117 -17.71 0.33 3.90
N LEU A 118 -17.96 -0.98 4.13
CA LEU A 118 -19.27 -1.61 3.95
C LEU A 118 -19.79 -2.33 5.20
N ASN A 119 -19.14 -3.43 5.56
CA ASN A 119 -19.71 -4.44 6.44
C ASN A 119 -18.78 -4.71 7.62
N GLY A 120 -19.28 -5.40 8.64
CA GLY A 120 -18.55 -5.62 9.88
C GLY A 120 -18.38 -4.37 10.70
N SER A 121 -17.77 -4.50 11.87
CA SER A 121 -17.39 -3.35 12.68
C SER A 121 -16.09 -3.62 13.43
N LEU A 122 -15.26 -2.58 13.56
CA LEU A 122 -14.09 -2.52 14.42
C LEU A 122 -14.21 -1.23 15.23
N LYS A 123 -14.24 -1.37 16.55
CA LYS A 123 -14.15 -0.25 17.48
C LYS A 123 -12.93 -0.42 18.35
N ILE A 124 -11.99 0.53 18.27
CA ILE A 124 -10.85 0.59 19.16
C ILE A 124 -11.20 1.56 20.28
N GLU A 125 -11.05 1.13 21.53
CA GLU A 125 -11.26 1.96 22.70
C GLU A 125 -9.96 2.09 23.48
N ARG A 126 -9.74 3.27 24.04
CA ARG A 126 -8.60 3.57 24.90
C ARG A 126 -9.05 3.52 26.35
N ASN A 127 -8.37 2.71 27.16
CA ASN A 127 -8.58 2.63 28.60
C ASN A 127 -7.25 2.97 29.30
N GLY A 128 -7.06 4.24 29.65
CA GLY A 128 -5.79 4.76 30.14
C GLY A 128 -4.69 4.70 29.08
N SER A 129 -3.64 3.91 29.32
CA SER A 129 -2.55 3.64 28.37
C SER A 129 -2.78 2.38 27.52
N ALA A 130 -3.80 1.57 27.84
CA ALA A 130 -4.11 0.35 27.12
C ALA A 130 -5.17 0.61 26.05
N TYR A 131 -5.14 -0.21 25.00
CA TYR A 131 -6.17 -0.21 23.95
C TYR A 131 -6.88 -1.57 23.92
N THR A 132 -8.17 -1.55 23.62
CA THR A 132 -8.98 -2.74 23.40
C THR A 132 -9.73 -2.62 22.08
N ALA A 133 -9.93 -3.74 21.38
CA ALA A 133 -10.71 -3.81 20.15
C ALA A 133 -11.98 -4.65 20.34
N LEU A 134 -13.10 -4.13 19.87
CA LEU A 134 -14.34 -4.89 19.68
C LEU A 134 -14.57 -5.07 18.18
N MET A 135 -14.71 -6.32 17.73
CA MET A 135 -14.79 -6.63 16.30
C MET A 135 -15.96 -7.56 15.95
N SER A 136 -16.65 -7.22 14.88
CA SER A 136 -17.66 -8.04 14.20
C SER A 136 -17.15 -8.34 12.79
N LEU A 137 -16.83 -9.60 12.53
CA LEU A 137 -16.20 -10.08 11.31
C LEU A 137 -17.26 -10.65 10.36
N PRO A 138 -17.48 -10.04 9.18
CA PRO A 138 -18.36 -10.59 8.18
C PRO A 138 -17.67 -11.76 7.45
N GLY A 139 -18.45 -12.74 7.03
CA GLY A 139 -17.97 -13.94 6.36
C GLY A 139 -19.06 -14.69 5.60
N THR A 140 -18.72 -15.91 5.18
CA THR A 140 -19.61 -16.86 4.50
C THR A 140 -19.67 -18.17 5.27
N LYS A 141 -20.82 -18.85 5.26
CA LYS A 141 -20.95 -20.11 5.97
C LYS A 141 -20.05 -21.18 5.37
N ILE A 142 -19.43 -22.00 6.20
CA ILE A 142 -18.55 -23.09 5.73
C ILE A 142 -19.41 -24.19 5.08
N SER A 143 -20.54 -24.54 5.71
CA SER A 143 -21.47 -25.53 5.17
C SER A 143 -22.19 -25.07 3.89
N GLN A 144 -22.38 -23.75 3.74
CA GLN A 144 -23.12 -23.13 2.63
C GLN A 144 -22.46 -21.83 2.18
N PRO A 145 -21.44 -21.88 1.29
CA PRO A 145 -20.63 -20.71 0.92
C PRO A 145 -21.39 -19.54 0.27
N THR A 146 -22.63 -19.75 -0.17
CA THR A 146 -23.51 -18.71 -0.71
C THR A 146 -24.26 -17.91 0.36
N GLU A 147 -24.30 -18.41 1.60
CA GLU A 147 -24.94 -17.72 2.72
C GLU A 147 -23.91 -16.92 3.53
N SER A 148 -24.29 -15.72 3.96
CA SER A 148 -23.45 -14.90 4.82
C SER A 148 -23.52 -15.35 6.28
N CYS A 149 -22.45 -15.08 7.02
CA CYS A 149 -22.37 -15.24 8.46
C CYS A 149 -21.62 -14.05 9.06
N THR A 150 -21.79 -13.83 10.36
CA THR A 150 -21.08 -12.78 11.10
C THR A 150 -20.59 -13.34 12.42
N VAL A 151 -19.31 -13.16 12.70
CA VAL A 151 -18.67 -13.62 13.94
C VAL A 151 -18.25 -12.44 14.78
N LYS A 152 -18.66 -12.44 16.06
CA LYS A 152 -18.10 -11.49 17.03
C LYS A 152 -16.80 -12.07 17.57
N LEU A 153 -15.68 -11.39 17.31
CA LEU A 153 -14.37 -11.82 17.78
C LEU A 153 -14.39 -11.96 19.31
N ASN A 154 -13.75 -13.02 19.84
CA ASN A 154 -13.71 -13.29 21.28
C ASN A 154 -15.11 -13.32 21.95
N GLY A 155 -16.11 -13.85 21.24
CA GLY A 155 -17.49 -13.92 21.72
C GLY A 155 -18.14 -12.54 21.97
N GLY A 156 -17.64 -11.50 21.31
CA GLY A 156 -18.12 -10.12 21.48
C GLY A 156 -17.59 -9.41 22.72
N LYS A 157 -16.59 -9.97 23.40
CA LYS A 157 -15.87 -9.28 24.48
C LYS A 157 -14.70 -8.48 23.90
N PRO A 158 -14.39 -7.29 24.44
CA PRO A 158 -13.22 -6.53 24.00
C PRO A 158 -11.92 -7.35 24.09
N VAL A 159 -11.14 -7.34 23.03
CA VAL A 159 -9.81 -7.98 22.93
C VAL A 159 -8.76 -6.96 23.30
N SER A 160 -7.86 -7.29 24.22
CA SER A 160 -6.74 -6.40 24.56
C SER A 160 -5.75 -6.32 23.40
N LEU A 161 -5.34 -5.10 23.04
CA LEU A 161 -4.36 -4.86 22.00
C LEU A 161 -2.96 -4.73 22.61
N SER A 162 -2.02 -5.50 22.08
CA SER A 162 -0.61 -5.43 22.48
C SER A 162 0.15 -4.53 21.51
N ALA A 163 0.82 -3.48 22.00
CA ALA A 163 1.58 -2.58 21.15
C ALA A 163 2.86 -3.26 20.62
N GLU A 164 3.07 -3.21 19.31
CA GLU A 164 4.26 -3.73 18.62
C GLU A 164 5.25 -2.62 18.22
N GLY A 165 4.92 -1.37 18.56
CA GLY A 165 5.72 -0.18 18.22
C GLY A 165 5.45 0.37 16.83
N ARG A 166 6.43 1.07 16.25
CA ARG A 166 6.32 1.83 14.98
C ARG A 166 7.38 1.45 13.96
N ALA A 167 7.61 0.16 13.74
CA ALA A 167 8.71 -0.31 12.87
C ALA A 167 8.63 0.21 11.41
N GLN A 168 7.43 0.43 10.88
CA GLN A 168 7.22 1.05 9.56
C GLN A 168 6.74 2.52 9.66
N GLY A 169 7.01 3.18 10.79
CA GLY A 169 6.64 4.56 11.06
C GLY A 169 5.17 4.80 11.44
N VAL A 170 4.31 3.78 11.32
CA VAL A 170 2.93 3.78 11.82
C VAL A 170 2.79 2.85 13.03
N SER A 171 1.85 3.16 13.92
CA SER A 171 1.59 2.35 15.11
C SER A 171 1.00 1.00 14.77
N ARG A 172 1.52 -0.03 15.43
CA ARG A 172 1.11 -1.41 15.24
C ARG A 172 0.67 -2.04 16.53
N PHE A 173 -0.40 -2.81 16.43
CA PHE A 173 -0.96 -3.58 17.52
C PHE A 173 -1.21 -5.01 17.07
N SER A 174 -1.02 -5.97 17.97
CA SER A 174 -1.55 -7.32 17.82
C SER A 174 -2.82 -7.49 18.65
N ALA A 175 -3.83 -8.08 18.02
CA ALA A 175 -5.03 -8.58 18.67
C ALA A 175 -4.92 -10.11 18.75
N SER A 176 -4.52 -10.61 19.91
CA SER A 176 -4.38 -12.04 20.16
C SER A 176 -5.75 -12.65 20.42
N SER A 177 -6.34 -13.27 19.40
CA SER A 177 -7.50 -14.14 19.54
C SER A 177 -7.12 -15.56 19.12
N ALA A 178 -7.73 -16.57 19.76
CA ALA A 178 -7.35 -17.97 19.53
C ALA A 178 -7.61 -18.43 18.08
N GLU A 179 -8.72 -18.00 17.50
CA GLU A 179 -9.16 -18.45 16.18
C GLU A 179 -8.75 -17.51 15.04
N CYS A 180 -8.45 -16.24 15.35
CA CYS A 180 -8.13 -15.23 14.35
C CYS A 180 -7.19 -14.15 14.92
N PRO A 181 -5.89 -14.45 15.09
CA PRO A 181 -4.92 -13.45 15.51
C PRO A 181 -4.73 -12.41 14.40
N LEU A 182 -4.77 -11.13 14.75
CA LEU A 182 -4.68 -10.02 13.79
C LEU A 182 -3.55 -9.07 14.16
N ARG A 183 -2.88 -8.52 13.14
CA ARG A 183 -2.09 -7.30 13.24
C ARG A 183 -2.91 -6.13 12.71
N LEU A 184 -2.90 -5.05 13.47
CA LEU A 184 -3.60 -3.81 13.18
C LEU A 184 -2.56 -2.70 13.01
N GLU A 185 -2.53 -2.07 11.84
CA GLU A 185 -1.68 -0.89 11.57
C GLU A 185 -2.57 0.36 11.55
N ILE A 186 -2.28 1.32 12.42
CA ILE A 186 -3.09 2.53 12.55
C ILE A 186 -2.71 3.51 11.43
N LEU A 187 -3.69 3.84 10.61
CA LEU A 187 -3.62 4.83 9.56
C LEU A 187 -4.48 6.04 9.94
N ASP A 188 -4.47 7.08 9.11
CA ASP A 188 -5.24 8.29 9.43
C ASP A 188 -6.74 8.06 9.25
N GLY A 189 -7.45 7.95 10.38
CA GLY A 189 -8.89 7.65 10.45
C GLY A 189 -9.26 6.23 10.01
N SER A 190 -8.31 5.32 9.88
CA SER A 190 -8.54 3.93 9.46
C SER A 190 -7.51 2.97 10.07
N VAL A 191 -7.78 1.68 9.98
CA VAL A 191 -6.91 0.61 10.46
C VAL A 191 -6.74 -0.42 9.36
N LEU A 192 -5.49 -0.72 8.98
CA LEU A 192 -5.20 -1.84 8.11
C LEU A 192 -5.08 -3.10 8.95
N ALA A 193 -6.01 -4.05 8.78
CA ALA A 193 -5.97 -5.33 9.47
C ALA A 193 -5.33 -6.40 8.58
N THR A 194 -4.46 -7.21 9.17
CA THR A 194 -3.81 -8.35 8.51
C THR A 194 -3.88 -9.57 9.43
N PRO A 195 -4.47 -10.69 8.99
CA PRO A 195 -4.39 -11.95 9.72
C PRO A 195 -2.94 -12.41 9.91
N LEU A 196 -2.63 -12.94 11.08
CA LEU A 196 -1.32 -13.49 11.43
C LEU A 196 -1.26 -15.02 11.26
N GLY A 197 -2.35 -15.65 10.82
CA GLY A 197 -2.42 -17.08 10.53
C GLY A 197 -1.77 -17.47 9.20
N SER A 198 -1.94 -18.73 8.80
CA SER A 198 -1.36 -19.30 7.57
C SER A 198 -2.04 -18.82 6.27
N GLY A 199 -3.05 -17.97 6.35
CA GLY A 199 -3.79 -17.46 5.20
C GLY A 199 -4.58 -16.18 5.53
N PRO A 200 -5.25 -15.60 4.52
CA PRO A 200 -6.04 -14.38 4.67
C PRO A 200 -7.41 -14.60 5.34
N ALA A 201 -7.84 -15.86 5.44
CA ALA A 201 -9.11 -16.25 6.04
C ALA A 201 -8.92 -16.77 7.48
N CYS A 202 -9.92 -16.52 8.32
CA CYS A 202 -10.07 -17.07 9.65
C CYS A 202 -11.32 -17.96 9.69
N THR A 203 -11.15 -19.20 10.15
CA THR A 203 -12.21 -20.21 10.18
C THR A 203 -12.73 -20.39 11.61
N PHE A 204 -14.03 -20.18 11.80
CA PHE A 204 -14.75 -20.29 13.06
C PHE A 204 -15.70 -21.48 12.98
N THR A 205 -15.19 -22.68 13.29
CA THR A 205 -15.92 -23.95 13.11
C THR A 205 -17.19 -24.02 13.95
N ALA A 206 -17.15 -23.55 15.20
CA ALA A 206 -18.31 -23.52 16.08
C ALA A 206 -19.42 -22.57 15.58
N ALA A 207 -19.08 -21.57 14.79
CA ALA A 207 -20.01 -20.62 14.18
C ALA A 207 -20.38 -21.00 12.73
N ASP A 208 -19.86 -22.11 12.21
CA ASP A 208 -19.97 -22.51 10.80
C ASP A 208 -19.62 -21.36 9.84
N CYS A 209 -18.55 -20.61 10.14
CA CYS A 209 -18.26 -19.35 9.45
C CYS A 209 -16.79 -19.21 9.07
N GLU A 210 -16.53 -18.83 7.82
CA GLU A 210 -15.21 -18.40 7.34
C GLU A 210 -15.24 -16.90 7.06
N THR A 211 -14.30 -16.16 7.63
CA THR A 211 -14.21 -14.69 7.52
C THR A 211 -12.88 -14.28 6.92
N THR A 212 -12.86 -13.15 6.23
CA THR A 212 -11.62 -12.59 5.64
C THR A 212 -11.42 -11.18 6.20
N PRO A 213 -10.87 -11.03 7.41
CA PRO A 213 -10.79 -9.74 8.09
C PRO A 213 -9.68 -8.84 7.54
N SER A 214 -8.90 -9.33 6.58
CA SER A 214 -7.86 -8.55 5.89
C SER A 214 -8.48 -7.42 5.08
N GLY A 215 -7.97 -6.22 5.23
CA GLY A 215 -8.44 -5.05 4.50
C GLY A 215 -8.34 -3.78 5.31
N LEU A 216 -8.83 -2.69 4.72
CA LEU A 216 -8.86 -1.39 5.38
C LEU A 216 -10.18 -1.23 6.12
N TRP A 217 -10.11 -1.14 7.45
CA TRP A 217 -11.22 -0.78 8.31
C TRP A 217 -11.28 0.74 8.40
N GLY A 218 -12.32 1.36 7.87
CA GLY A 218 -12.42 2.81 7.75
C GLY A 218 -13.84 3.33 7.81
N PRO A 219 -14.07 4.63 7.55
CA PRO A 219 -15.40 5.21 7.51
C PRO A 219 -16.27 4.58 6.41
N GLY A 220 -17.59 4.57 6.60
CA GLY A 220 -18.51 4.09 5.57
C GLY A 220 -18.37 4.87 4.26
N ALA A 221 -18.37 4.16 3.13
CA ALA A 221 -18.06 4.75 1.82
C ALA A 221 -18.95 5.94 1.41
N ALA A 222 -20.19 6.00 1.92
CA ALA A 222 -21.12 7.08 1.63
C ALA A 222 -20.67 8.42 2.26
N SER A 223 -20.06 8.41 3.45
CA SER A 223 -19.64 9.64 4.12
C SER A 223 -18.41 10.28 3.50
N LEU A 224 -17.67 9.54 2.66
CA LEU A 224 -16.40 9.96 2.06
C LEU A 224 -16.56 10.76 0.76
N ILE A 225 -17.71 10.68 0.09
CA ILE A 225 -17.95 11.33 -1.22
C ILE A 225 -17.65 12.83 -1.19
N PRO A 226 -18.12 13.61 -0.19
CA PRO A 226 -17.94 15.06 -0.21
C PRO A 226 -16.46 15.49 -0.15
N GLN A 227 -15.58 14.61 0.32
CA GLN A 227 -14.14 14.88 0.51
C GLN A 227 -13.27 14.35 -0.64
N ALA A 228 -13.87 13.80 -1.71
CA ALA A 228 -13.14 13.16 -2.80
C ALA A 228 -12.03 14.03 -3.40
N GLY A 229 -12.29 15.34 -3.60
CA GLY A 229 -11.28 16.27 -4.14
C GLY A 229 -10.09 16.51 -3.20
N GLU A 230 -10.34 16.50 -1.89
CA GLU A 230 -9.29 16.60 -0.88
C GLU A 230 -8.43 15.33 -0.87
N PHE A 231 -9.06 14.17 -0.96
CA PHE A 231 -8.37 12.89 -1.01
C PHE A 231 -7.50 12.75 -2.25
N ASP A 232 -7.97 13.17 -3.43
CA ASP A 232 -7.16 13.13 -4.65
C ASP A 232 -5.94 14.07 -4.57
N THR A 233 -6.14 15.28 -4.05
CA THR A 233 -5.05 16.24 -3.84
C THR A 233 -4.00 15.70 -2.87
N ALA A 234 -4.44 15.18 -1.71
CA ALA A 234 -3.57 14.57 -0.71
C ALA A 234 -2.85 13.34 -1.28
N ARG A 235 -3.52 12.55 -2.13
CA ARG A 235 -2.92 11.38 -2.78
C ARG A 235 -1.80 11.79 -3.72
N GLY A 236 -1.97 12.88 -4.47
CA GLY A 236 -0.91 13.45 -5.30
C GLY A 236 0.36 13.82 -4.49
N VAL A 237 0.18 14.38 -3.29
CA VAL A 237 1.28 14.68 -2.36
C VAL A 237 1.93 13.39 -1.85
N ALA A 238 1.14 12.42 -1.42
CA ALA A 238 1.64 11.14 -0.91
C ALA A 238 2.40 10.35 -2.00
N ASP A 239 1.86 10.28 -3.22
CA ASP A 239 2.51 9.64 -4.37
C ASP A 239 3.85 10.31 -4.70
N LYS A 240 3.90 11.66 -4.62
CA LYS A 240 5.16 12.39 -4.80
C LYS A 240 6.17 12.02 -3.71
N ALA A 241 5.75 11.97 -2.44
CA ALA A 241 6.61 11.59 -1.33
C ALA A 241 7.16 10.16 -1.50
N VAL A 242 6.33 9.20 -1.92
CA VAL A 242 6.76 7.83 -2.25
C VAL A 242 7.84 7.85 -3.33
N ARG A 243 7.61 8.53 -4.46
CA ARG A 243 8.59 8.62 -5.56
C ARG A 243 9.90 9.26 -5.12
N ASP A 244 9.84 10.36 -4.38
CA ASP A 244 11.01 11.07 -3.90
C ASP A 244 11.82 10.22 -2.91
N ASN A 245 11.16 9.50 -2.00
CA ASN A 245 11.83 8.61 -1.05
C ASN A 245 12.48 7.42 -1.74
N TYR A 246 11.82 6.76 -2.71
CA TYR A 246 12.46 5.71 -3.51
C TYR A 246 13.69 6.23 -4.26
N LYS A 247 13.62 7.44 -4.82
CA LYS A 247 14.77 8.06 -5.49
C LYS A 247 15.95 8.22 -4.52
N ILE A 248 15.69 8.64 -3.28
CA ILE A 248 16.72 8.76 -2.25
C ILE A 248 17.27 7.38 -1.86
N MET A 249 16.41 6.38 -1.66
CA MET A 249 16.83 5.01 -1.35
C MET A 249 17.76 4.44 -2.42
N THR A 250 17.39 4.57 -3.69
CA THR A 250 18.22 4.15 -4.82
C THR A 250 19.54 4.92 -4.88
N GLN A 251 19.53 6.23 -4.62
CA GLN A 251 20.74 7.05 -4.58
C GLN A 251 21.70 6.69 -3.44
N ARG A 252 21.18 6.23 -2.29
CA ARG A 252 21.97 5.81 -1.13
C ARG A 252 22.44 4.36 -1.21
N SER A 253 21.76 3.54 -2.01
CA SER A 253 22.08 2.11 -2.19
C SER A 253 23.19 1.90 -3.21
N ARG A 254 23.86 0.74 -3.15
CA ARG A 254 24.93 0.34 -4.06
C ARG A 254 24.76 -1.13 -4.45
N GLY A 255 25.24 -1.48 -5.64
CA GLY A 255 25.29 -2.88 -6.09
C GLY A 255 23.97 -3.63 -5.97
N SER A 256 23.98 -4.77 -5.28
CA SER A 256 22.85 -5.69 -5.13
C SER A 256 21.61 -5.08 -4.44
N ASP A 257 21.79 -4.05 -3.61
CA ASP A 257 20.71 -3.49 -2.80
C ASP A 257 19.71 -2.64 -3.60
N VAL A 258 20.09 -2.24 -4.82
CA VAL A 258 19.22 -1.44 -5.70
C VAL A 258 18.08 -2.28 -6.27
N ARG A 259 18.33 -3.55 -6.61
CA ARG A 259 17.34 -4.40 -7.29
C ARG A 259 16.06 -4.61 -6.45
N PRO A 260 16.14 -4.95 -5.14
CA PRO A 260 14.96 -5.05 -4.30
C PRO A 260 14.14 -3.75 -4.26
N ILE A 261 14.79 -2.58 -4.20
CA ILE A 261 14.11 -1.27 -4.14
C ILE A 261 13.29 -1.02 -5.40
N VAL A 262 13.87 -1.28 -6.59
CA VAL A 262 13.18 -1.11 -7.87
C VAL A 262 12.03 -2.11 -8.01
N GLN A 263 12.20 -3.35 -7.58
CA GLN A 263 11.13 -4.35 -7.57
C GLN A 263 9.97 -3.93 -6.66
N GLU A 264 10.27 -3.45 -5.46
CA GLU A 264 9.28 -2.97 -4.50
C GLU A 264 8.56 -1.71 -5.01
N GLN A 265 9.27 -0.83 -5.73
CA GLN A 265 8.66 0.32 -6.40
C GLN A 265 7.72 -0.10 -7.52
N ALA A 266 8.09 -1.10 -8.31
CA ALA A 266 7.26 -1.61 -9.41
C ALA A 266 6.00 -2.34 -8.91
N ALA A 267 6.10 -3.07 -7.80
CA ALA A 267 4.97 -3.78 -7.20
C ALA A 267 3.96 -2.84 -6.51
N PHE A 268 4.41 -1.68 -6.03
CA PHE A 268 3.59 -0.82 -5.18
C PHE A 268 2.21 -0.45 -5.77
N SER A 269 2.13 -0.19 -7.08
CA SER A 269 0.84 0.14 -7.70
C SER A 269 -0.12 -1.05 -7.74
N SER A 270 0.37 -2.28 -7.97
CA SER A 270 -0.49 -3.47 -7.94
C SER A 270 -0.92 -3.80 -6.52
N ASP A 271 -0.02 -3.65 -5.55
CA ASP A 271 -0.33 -3.92 -4.14
C ASP A 271 -1.42 -2.97 -3.64
N ARG A 272 -1.32 -1.69 -3.98
CA ARG A 272 -2.34 -0.68 -3.64
C ARG A 272 -3.69 -1.03 -4.26
N GLU A 273 -3.72 -1.35 -5.56
CA GLU A 273 -4.96 -1.71 -6.25
C GLU A 273 -5.59 -2.98 -5.65
N GLN A 274 -4.78 -4.01 -5.41
CA GLN A 274 -5.26 -5.26 -4.83
C GLN A 274 -5.82 -5.06 -3.41
N ALA A 275 -5.18 -4.21 -2.60
CA ALA A 275 -5.65 -3.87 -1.25
C ALA A 275 -6.94 -3.05 -1.28
N CYS A 276 -7.09 -2.13 -2.23
CA CYS A 276 -8.14 -1.11 -2.21
C CYS A 276 -9.34 -1.38 -3.12
N ARG A 277 -9.24 -2.28 -4.10
CA ARG A 277 -10.32 -2.60 -5.05
C ARG A 277 -11.64 -3.00 -4.39
N THR A 278 -11.59 -3.50 -3.16
CA THR A 278 -12.77 -3.95 -2.41
C THR A 278 -13.35 -2.88 -1.48
N TYR A 279 -12.67 -1.74 -1.32
CA TYR A 279 -13.22 -0.61 -0.57
C TYR A 279 -14.40 -0.05 -1.35
N ALA A 280 -15.58 0.00 -0.71
CA ALA A 280 -16.77 0.40 -1.40
C ALA A 280 -16.62 1.77 -2.03
N ARG A 281 -17.02 1.86 -3.30
CA ARG A 281 -17.04 3.11 -4.07
C ARG A 281 -15.68 3.83 -4.07
N GLU A 282 -14.57 3.10 -3.96
CA GLU A 282 -13.22 3.67 -3.96
C GLU A 282 -12.97 4.53 -5.20
N GLY A 283 -13.43 4.11 -6.38
CA GLY A 283 -13.30 4.92 -7.60
C GLY A 283 -14.00 6.28 -7.56
N ALA A 284 -14.91 6.50 -6.61
CA ALA A 284 -15.63 7.77 -6.45
C ALA A 284 -14.96 8.73 -5.44
N HIS A 285 -14.15 8.23 -4.50
CA HIS A 285 -13.56 9.07 -3.44
C HIS A 285 -12.04 8.89 -3.23
N GLY A 286 -11.44 7.74 -3.57
CA GLY A 286 -10.00 7.53 -3.51
C GLY A 286 -9.40 7.41 -2.09
N TYR A 287 -10.19 6.98 -1.11
CA TYR A 287 -9.81 7.04 0.31
C TYR A 287 -8.79 5.97 0.65
N CYS A 288 -9.05 4.72 0.26
CA CYS A 288 -8.12 3.63 0.53
C CYS A 288 -6.78 3.86 -0.19
N HIS A 289 -6.81 4.31 -1.45
CA HIS A 289 -5.62 4.67 -2.20
C HIS A 289 -4.77 5.73 -1.50
N LEU A 290 -5.41 6.76 -0.94
CA LEU A 290 -4.71 7.75 -0.14
C LEU A 290 -4.05 7.11 1.08
N ARG A 291 -4.82 6.45 1.95
CA ARG A 291 -4.30 5.93 3.24
C ARG A 291 -3.20 4.90 3.05
N PHE A 292 -3.33 4.02 2.05
CA PHE A 292 -2.30 3.05 1.70
C PHE A 292 -1.02 3.74 1.21
N THR A 293 -1.14 4.81 0.41
CA THR A 293 0.01 5.55 -0.12
C THR A 293 0.69 6.39 0.95
N GLU A 294 -0.06 6.99 1.88
CA GLU A 294 0.51 7.71 3.02
C GLU A 294 1.31 6.79 3.93
N ALA A 295 0.74 5.64 4.29
CA ALA A 295 1.43 4.60 5.05
C ALA A 295 2.74 4.20 4.38
N ARG A 296 2.71 4.05 3.05
CA ARG A 296 3.89 3.71 2.26
C ARG A 296 4.97 4.79 2.32
N ALA A 297 4.59 6.05 2.15
CA ALA A 297 5.52 7.17 2.20
C ALA A 297 6.22 7.25 3.57
N ILE A 298 5.45 7.06 4.65
CA ILE A 298 5.95 7.03 6.04
C ILE A 298 6.92 5.87 6.25
N ALA A 299 6.58 4.67 5.77
CA ALA A 299 7.44 3.49 5.85
C ALA A 299 8.78 3.71 5.13
N LEU A 300 8.75 4.31 3.93
CA LEU A 300 9.97 4.64 3.18
C LEU A 300 10.82 5.69 3.89
N ALA A 301 10.20 6.73 4.45
CA ALA A 301 10.90 7.76 5.22
C ALA A 301 11.56 7.16 6.47
N THR A 302 10.86 6.26 7.16
CA THR A 302 11.38 5.54 8.34
C THR A 302 12.59 4.69 7.98
N ARG A 303 12.54 3.95 6.85
CA ARG A 303 13.69 3.18 6.34
C ARG A 303 14.90 4.05 5.98
N LEU A 304 14.66 5.30 5.60
CA LEU A 304 15.72 6.29 5.33
C LEU A 304 16.28 6.95 6.59
N GLY A 305 15.81 6.56 7.78
CA GLY A 305 16.23 7.11 9.07
C GLY A 305 15.66 8.49 9.36
N ALA A 306 14.58 8.89 8.68
CA ALA A 306 13.95 10.19 8.92
C ALA A 306 13.31 10.22 10.30
N ASN A 307 13.53 11.31 11.05
CA ASN A 307 12.79 11.55 12.28
C ASN A 307 11.35 11.91 11.92
N THR A 308 10.41 11.02 12.21
CA THR A 308 8.99 11.20 11.89
C THR A 308 8.26 12.17 12.82
N ALA A 309 8.97 12.73 13.83
CA ALA A 309 8.43 13.75 14.74
C ALA A 309 8.12 15.10 14.06
N THR A 310 8.67 15.38 12.87
CA THR A 310 8.39 16.62 12.13
C THR A 310 8.10 16.31 10.65
N PRO A 311 6.85 16.47 10.19
CA PRO A 311 6.51 16.27 8.78
C PRO A 311 7.19 17.33 7.90
N THR A 312 7.88 16.90 6.85
CA THR A 312 8.55 17.79 5.88
C THR A 312 7.72 18.02 4.62
N ALA A 313 6.63 17.26 4.45
CA ALA A 313 5.70 17.38 3.33
C ALA A 313 4.45 18.20 3.65
N SER A 314 4.37 18.82 4.83
CA SER A 314 3.25 19.69 5.19
C SER A 314 3.04 20.74 4.11
N ASN A 315 1.88 20.66 3.44
CA ASN A 315 1.32 21.61 2.47
C ASN A 315 2.30 22.66 1.96
N THR A 316 2.78 22.47 0.73
CA THR A 316 3.32 23.61 -0.02
C THR A 316 2.24 24.70 0.02
N ALA A 317 2.48 25.78 0.76
CA ALA A 317 1.62 26.95 0.73
C ALA A 317 1.40 27.30 -0.75
N PRO A 318 0.18 27.68 -1.18
CA PRO A 318 -0.07 28.02 -2.57
C PRO A 318 1.01 29.00 -3.01
N ARG A 319 1.87 28.57 -3.94
CA ARG A 319 2.89 29.45 -4.50
C ARG A 319 2.11 30.67 -4.99
N PRO A 320 2.40 31.90 -4.52
CA PRO A 320 1.65 33.07 -4.97
C PRO A 320 1.70 33.05 -6.50
N ARG A 321 0.52 32.97 -7.13
CA ARG A 321 0.40 33.15 -8.57
C ARG A 321 1.10 34.47 -8.83
N ARG A 322 2.23 34.44 -9.54
CA ARG A 322 2.75 35.67 -10.13
C ARG A 322 1.60 36.19 -10.97
N SER A 323 1.01 37.31 -10.54
CA SER A 323 0.10 38.06 -11.37
C SER A 323 0.83 38.22 -12.70
N ARG A 324 0.21 37.76 -13.79
CA ARG A 324 0.64 38.26 -15.10
C ARG A 324 0.46 39.76 -15.00
N ALA A 325 1.56 40.49 -15.04
CA ALA A 325 1.49 41.93 -15.22
C ALA A 325 0.58 42.18 -16.44
N PRO A 326 -0.39 43.10 -16.36
CA PRO A 326 -1.11 43.53 -17.54
C PRO A 326 -0.06 43.97 -18.55
N VAL A 327 -0.08 43.37 -19.73
CA VAL A 327 0.65 43.95 -20.85
C VAL A 327 -0.14 45.20 -21.20
N GLU A 328 0.33 46.34 -20.71
CA GLU A 328 -0.16 47.66 -21.07
C GLU A 328 0.03 47.80 -22.59
N GLY A 329 -1.08 47.94 -23.31
CA GLY A 329 -1.09 48.10 -24.76
C GLY A 329 -1.55 46.84 -25.49
N MET A 330 -2.87 46.73 -25.72
CA MET A 330 -3.46 46.83 -27.06
C MET A 330 -4.91 46.31 -27.02
N ASN A 331 -5.89 47.21 -26.82
CA ASN A 331 -7.17 47.09 -27.50
C ASN A 331 -7.93 48.45 -27.45
N PRO A 332 -7.84 49.29 -28.50
CA PRO A 332 -8.82 50.34 -28.69
C PRO A 332 -10.06 49.70 -29.29
N ASP A 333 -11.16 49.68 -28.53
CA ASP A 333 -12.56 49.52 -28.95
C ASP A 333 -13.33 48.67 -27.94
N ALA A 334 -13.76 49.31 -26.85
CA ALA A 334 -14.92 48.85 -26.08
C ALA A 334 -15.76 50.09 -25.68
N PRO A 335 -17.01 50.18 -26.15
CA PRO A 335 -17.83 51.39 -26.09
C PRO A 335 -18.54 51.58 -24.74
N GLY A 336 -18.51 52.83 -24.27
CA GLY A 336 -19.67 53.59 -23.78
C GLY A 336 -20.52 53.02 -22.64
N ALA A 337 -20.36 53.63 -21.45
CA ALA A 337 -21.49 54.00 -20.60
C ALA A 337 -21.04 55.07 -19.58
N GLU A 338 -21.17 56.34 -19.95
CA GLU A 338 -21.19 57.44 -18.97
C GLU A 338 -22.61 57.62 -18.42
N PRO A 339 -22.79 57.91 -17.12
CA PRO A 339 -24.08 58.30 -16.57
C PRO A 339 -24.27 59.81 -16.75
N PHE A 340 -25.29 60.20 -17.52
CA PHE A 340 -25.78 61.58 -17.53
C PHE A 340 -26.58 61.86 -16.25
N ALA A 341 -26.17 62.89 -15.51
CA ALA A 341 -27.03 63.69 -14.65
C ALA A 341 -26.68 65.18 -14.83
N ASP A 342 -27.74 65.99 -14.90
CA ASP A 342 -27.80 67.46 -14.78
C ASP A 342 -27.46 68.35 -16.00
N GLN A 343 -28.45 68.55 -16.89
CA GLN A 343 -29.16 69.84 -17.12
C GLN A 343 -30.10 69.77 -18.33
#